data_AF-A0A0D0CKH6-F1
#
_entry.id   AF-A0A0D0CKH6-F1
#
_cell.length_a   1.000
_cell.length_b   1.000
_cell.length_c   1.000
_cell.angle_alpha   90.00
_cell.angle_beta   90.00
_cell.angle_gamma   90.00
#
_symmetry.space_group_name_H-M   'P 1'
#
loop_
_entity.id
_entity.type
_entity.pdbx_description
1 polymer ?
#
loop_
_entity_poly.entity_id
_entity_poly.type
_entity_poly.pdbx_seq_one_letter_code
_entity_poly.pdbx_strand_id
1 'polypeptide(L)'
;ITVILKNVERDQEDYETEICRLEARVLFFATQQERLREYSAQIKALTSPIRKLPNELLGRIFDECCEMNHFSVKQLPVKTACSIRAAPAMAVSSVCARWRRIALSLPAIWSRICLLWDVKAGRAYPEPEYEKSHFPTTIFLTRSLAHPLDV
;
A
#
# COMPACT_ATOMS: atom_id res chain seq x y z
N ILE A 1 -26.55 24.36 -60.08
CA ILE A 1 -26.16 23.08 -59.42
C ILE A 1 -24.74 23.17 -58.87
N THR A 2 -23.73 23.55 -59.67
CA THR A 2 -22.31 23.64 -59.25
C THR A 2 -22.04 24.61 -58.08
N VAL A 3 -22.70 25.79 -58.05
CA VAL A 3 -22.54 26.76 -56.95
C VAL A 3 -23.11 26.24 -55.63
N ILE A 4 -24.23 25.53 -55.69
CA ILE A 4 -24.87 24.94 -54.50
C ILE A 4 -23.97 23.85 -53.92
N LEU A 5 -23.40 23.01 -54.79
CA LEU A 5 -22.46 21.96 -54.38
C LEU A 5 -21.24 22.55 -53.65
N LYS A 6 -20.63 23.61 -54.21
CA LYS A 6 -19.47 24.28 -53.62
C LYS A 6 -19.76 24.91 -52.25
N ASN A 7 -20.97 25.44 -52.06
CA ASN A 7 -21.38 25.97 -50.76
C ASN A 7 -21.54 24.86 -49.73
N VAL A 8 -22.13 23.73 -50.12
CA VAL A 8 -22.25 22.55 -49.24
C VAL A 8 -20.88 22.00 -48.84
N GLU A 9 -19.95 21.90 -49.78
CA GLU A 9 -18.57 21.45 -49.51
C GLU A 9 -17.86 22.38 -48.51
N ARG A 10 -18.02 23.70 -48.68
CA ARG A 10 -17.44 24.68 -47.75
C ARG A 10 -18.06 24.59 -46.37
N ASP A 11 -19.38 24.52 -46.27
CA ASP A 11 -20.06 24.40 -44.99
C ASP A 11 -19.66 23.09 -44.28
N GLN A 12 -19.46 22.00 -45.03
CA GLN A 12 -18.96 20.73 -44.49
C GLN A 12 -17.55 20.87 -43.90
N GLU A 13 -16.63 21.53 -44.61
CA GLU A 13 -15.28 21.82 -44.11
C GLU A 13 -15.33 22.71 -42.85
N ASP A 14 -16.15 23.76 -42.87
CA ASP A 14 -16.35 24.64 -41.71
C ASP A 14 -16.86 23.86 -40.49
N TYR A 15 -17.83 22.96 -40.66
CA TYR A 15 -18.31 22.12 -39.56
C TYR A 15 -17.26 21.13 -39.06
N GLU A 16 -16.47 20.51 -39.96
CA GLU A 16 -15.42 19.58 -39.57
C GLU A 16 -14.34 20.28 -38.73
N THR A 17 -13.95 21.50 -39.11
CA THR A 17 -13.00 22.30 -38.32
C THR A 17 -13.55 22.65 -36.93
N GLU A 18 -14.84 23.02 -36.82
CA GLU A 18 -15.44 23.34 -35.52
C GLU A 18 -15.62 22.07 -34.65
N ILE A 19 -15.94 20.92 -35.25
CA ILE A 19 -15.96 19.64 -34.54
C ILE A 19 -14.58 19.33 -33.96
N CYS A 20 -13.52 19.37 -34.77
CA CYS A 20 -12.16 19.15 -34.31
C CYS A 20 -11.77 20.12 -33.18
N ARG A 21 -12.15 21.40 -33.30
CA ARG A 21 -11.90 22.41 -32.27
C ARG A 21 -12.61 22.09 -30.96
N LEU A 22 -13.88 21.70 -31.02
CA LEU A 22 -14.67 21.37 -29.85
C LEU A 22 -14.16 20.08 -29.18
N GLU A 23 -13.83 19.06 -29.96
CA GLU A 23 -13.23 17.82 -29.45
C GLU A 23 -11.90 18.08 -28.73
N ALA A 24 -11.03 18.91 -29.32
CA ALA A 24 -9.78 19.32 -28.67
C ALA A 24 -10.02 20.06 -27.35
N ARG A 25 -11.06 20.92 -27.28
CA ARG A 25 -11.45 21.60 -26.04
C ARG A 25 -12.01 20.63 -25.00
N VAL A 26 -12.84 19.67 -25.40
CA VAL A 26 -13.38 18.63 -24.51
C VAL A 26 -12.23 17.82 -23.92
N LEU A 27 -11.29 17.37 -24.75
CA LEU A 27 -10.09 16.66 -24.31
C LEU A 27 -9.28 17.49 -23.31
N PHE A 28 -9.00 18.75 -23.64
CA PHE A 28 -8.29 19.66 -22.75
C PHE A 28 -8.97 19.77 -21.38
N PHE A 29 -10.27 20.05 -21.34
CA PHE A 29 -10.99 20.18 -20.08
C PHE A 29 -11.10 18.86 -19.31
N ALA A 30 -11.22 17.72 -19.99
CA ALA A 30 -11.19 16.41 -19.34
C ALA A 30 -9.86 16.17 -18.63
N THR A 31 -8.73 16.47 -19.29
CA THR A 31 -7.40 16.37 -18.68
C THR A 31 -7.25 17.33 -17.49
N GLN A 32 -7.75 18.57 -17.62
CA GLN A 32 -7.72 19.52 -16.51
C GLN A 32 -8.57 19.05 -15.32
N GLN A 33 -9.74 18.50 -15.58
CA GLN A 33 -10.63 17.97 -14.55
C GLN A 33 -9.98 16.80 -13.81
N GLU A 34 -9.34 15.88 -14.53
CA GLU A 34 -8.66 14.75 -13.92
C GLU A 34 -7.50 15.21 -13.03
N ARG A 35 -6.68 16.13 -13.52
CA ARG A 35 -5.61 16.74 -12.72
C ARG A 35 -6.12 17.39 -11.43
N LEU A 36 -7.24 18.12 -11.50
CA LEU A 36 -7.85 18.74 -10.33
C LEU A 36 -8.44 17.70 -9.37
N ARG A 37 -8.99 16.59 -9.88
CA ARG A 37 -9.50 15.49 -9.05
C ARG A 37 -8.36 14.82 -8.28
N GLU A 38 -7.25 14.51 -8.96
CA GLU A 38 -6.06 13.96 -8.33
C GLU A 38 -5.52 14.89 -7.24
N TYR A 39 -5.38 16.18 -7.53
CA TYR A 39 -4.93 17.17 -6.56
C TYR A 39 -5.88 17.30 -5.35
N SER A 40 -7.19 17.31 -5.60
CA SER A 40 -8.21 17.31 -4.56
C SER A 40 -8.12 16.07 -3.67
N ALA A 41 -7.91 14.89 -4.26
CA ALA A 41 -7.73 13.64 -3.53
C ALA A 41 -6.49 13.69 -2.63
N GLN A 42 -5.38 14.24 -3.11
CA GLN A 42 -4.16 14.43 -2.31
C GLN A 42 -4.41 15.37 -1.11
N ILE A 43 -5.07 16.51 -1.31
CA ILE A 43 -5.41 17.43 -0.21
C ILE A 43 -6.38 16.79 0.79
N LYS A 44 -7.40 16.08 0.30
CA LYS A 44 -8.34 15.35 1.16
C LYS A 44 -7.61 14.29 1.98
N ALA A 45 -6.66 13.59 1.39
CA ALA A 45 -5.80 12.70 2.14
C ALA A 45 -5.07 13.47 3.25
N LEU A 46 -4.43 14.61 2.94
CA LEU A 46 -3.69 15.43 3.92
C LEU A 46 -4.55 15.90 5.10
N THR A 47 -5.85 16.12 4.87
CA THR A 47 -6.82 16.52 5.90
C THR A 47 -7.49 15.34 6.62
N SER A 48 -7.13 14.10 6.27
CA SER A 48 -7.68 12.88 6.87
C SER A 48 -7.57 12.89 8.39
N PRO A 49 -8.63 12.45 9.12
CA PRO A 49 -8.65 12.42 10.59
C PRO A 49 -7.43 11.72 11.20
N ILE A 50 -6.88 10.70 10.54
CA ILE A 50 -5.73 9.93 11.05
C ILE A 50 -4.45 10.78 11.20
N ARG A 51 -4.34 11.88 10.45
CA ARG A 51 -3.25 12.85 10.58
C ARG A 51 -3.47 13.80 11.76
N LYS A 52 -4.71 13.95 12.23
CA LYS A 52 -5.09 14.82 13.36
C LYS A 52 -5.07 14.10 14.71
N LEU A 53 -5.08 12.77 14.72
CA LEU A 53 -4.98 12.00 15.96
C LEU A 53 -3.69 12.35 16.71
N PRO A 54 -3.70 12.51 18.05
CA PRO A 54 -2.49 12.55 18.86
C PRO A 54 -1.66 11.25 18.74
N ASN A 55 -0.37 11.32 19.08
CA ASN A 55 0.52 10.16 18.98
C ASN A 55 0.12 9.04 19.94
N GLU A 56 -0.44 9.40 21.11
CA GLU A 56 -0.89 8.49 22.15
C GLU A 56 -2.05 7.62 21.65
N LEU A 57 -3.02 8.24 20.98
CA LEU A 57 -4.17 7.51 20.42
C LEU A 57 -3.74 6.63 19.25
N LEU A 58 -2.86 7.14 18.39
CA LEU A 58 -2.32 6.36 17.29
C LEU A 58 -1.49 5.17 17.81
N GLY A 59 -0.76 5.36 18.91
CA GLY A 59 -0.05 4.28 19.60
C GLY A 59 -0.98 3.22 20.17
N ARG A 60 -2.08 3.62 20.83
CA ARG A 60 -3.13 2.68 21.28
C ARG A 60 -3.73 1.89 20.13
N ILE A 61 -4.04 2.55 19.01
CA ILE A 61 -4.54 1.85 17.81
C ILE A 61 -3.52 0.82 17.33
N PHE A 62 -2.23 1.15 17.31
CA PHE A 62 -1.19 0.20 16.91
C PHE A 62 -1.10 -0.97 17.88
N ASP A 63 -1.21 -0.70 19.18
CA ASP A 63 -1.17 -1.73 20.21
C ASP A 63 -2.30 -2.76 20.04
N GLU A 64 -3.51 -2.28 19.74
CA GLU A 64 -4.68 -3.13 19.46
C GLU A 64 -4.57 -3.85 18.10
N CYS A 65 -4.10 -3.17 17.05
CA CYS A 65 -4.00 -3.75 15.71
C CYS A 65 -2.84 -4.73 15.56
N CYS A 66 -1.82 -4.62 16.42
CA CYS A 66 -0.63 -5.47 16.40
C CYS A 66 -0.70 -6.53 17.51
N GLU A 67 -1.77 -7.30 17.53
CA GLU A 67 -1.97 -8.37 18.51
C GLU A 67 -0.89 -9.46 18.36
N MET A 68 -0.62 -9.97 17.15
CA MET A 68 0.43 -10.95 16.91
C MET A 68 1.07 -10.80 15.52
N ASN A 69 2.39 -11.04 15.45
CA ASN A 69 3.15 -11.09 14.20
C ASN A 69 3.49 -12.55 13.86
N HIS A 70 2.83 -13.07 12.83
CA HIS A 70 2.90 -14.46 12.40
C HIS A 70 3.98 -14.69 11.35
N PHE A 71 4.72 -15.76 11.58
CA PHE A 71 5.97 -16.02 10.93
C PHE A 71 6.06 -17.49 10.56
N SER A 72 6.02 -17.81 9.27
CA SER A 72 6.06 -19.19 8.80
C SER A 72 7.50 -19.66 8.62
N VAL A 73 7.85 -20.78 9.26
CA VAL A 73 9.20 -21.37 9.19
C VAL A 73 9.37 -22.29 7.97
N LYS A 74 8.41 -22.30 7.02
CA LYS A 74 8.41 -23.18 5.84
C LYS A 74 8.84 -22.50 4.55
N GLN A 75 9.37 -23.32 3.63
CA GLN A 75 9.33 -23.12 2.18
C GLN A 75 7.86 -23.17 1.67
N LEU A 76 6.98 -22.28 2.12
CA LEU A 76 5.75 -22.04 1.36
C LEU A 76 6.12 -21.24 0.10
N PRO A 77 5.42 -21.44 -1.03
CA PRO A 77 5.60 -20.59 -2.20
C PRO A 77 5.46 -19.13 -1.74
N VAL A 78 6.51 -18.35 -2.05
CA VAL A 78 6.81 -16.96 -1.64
C VAL A 78 5.59 -16.01 -1.62
N LYS A 79 4.54 -16.35 -2.36
CA LYS A 79 3.26 -15.64 -2.45
C LYS A 79 2.43 -15.60 -1.15
N THR A 80 2.73 -16.41 -0.13
CA THR A 80 1.93 -16.48 1.11
C THR A 80 2.73 -16.19 2.40
N ALA A 81 4.05 -16.25 2.36
CA ALA A 81 4.92 -16.17 3.55
C ALA A 81 5.10 -14.75 4.12
N CYS A 82 4.65 -13.70 3.42
CA CYS A 82 4.87 -12.32 3.83
C CYS A 82 3.71 -11.42 3.36
N SER A 83 2.47 -11.79 3.70
CA SER A 83 1.39 -10.81 3.63
C SER A 83 1.68 -9.72 4.65
N ILE A 84 1.52 -8.44 4.28
CA ILE A 84 1.54 -7.32 5.21
C ILE A 84 0.60 -7.58 6.41
N ARG A 85 -0.45 -8.39 6.21
CA ARG A 85 -1.38 -8.84 7.26
C ARG A 85 -0.76 -9.82 8.27
N ALA A 86 0.28 -10.56 7.89
CA ALA A 86 0.93 -11.51 8.77
C ALA A 86 1.85 -10.82 9.80
N ALA A 87 2.33 -9.61 9.51
CA ALA A 87 3.22 -8.86 10.40
C ALA A 87 2.69 -7.42 10.59
N PRO A 88 1.64 -7.23 11.41
CA PRO A 88 0.99 -5.93 11.59
C PRO A 88 1.94 -4.82 12.07
N ALA A 89 2.93 -5.13 12.92
CA ALA A 89 3.92 -4.14 13.37
C ALA A 89 4.77 -3.60 12.20
N MET A 90 5.14 -4.49 11.27
CA MET A 90 5.82 -4.09 10.03
C MET A 90 4.90 -3.27 9.13
N ALA A 91 3.65 -3.71 8.98
CA ALA A 91 2.63 -3.00 8.21
C ALA A 91 2.50 -1.54 8.65
N VAL A 92 2.21 -1.30 9.93
CA VAL A 92 2.02 0.06 10.45
C VAL A 92 3.32 0.88 10.36
N SER A 93 4.49 0.27 10.57
CA SER A 93 5.78 0.95 10.46
C SER A 93 6.16 1.34 9.02
N SER A 94 5.48 0.76 8.02
CA SER A 94 5.74 1.02 6.60
C SER A 94 4.92 2.19 6.02
N VAL A 95 3.83 2.60 6.70
CA VAL A 95 2.86 3.56 6.16
C VAL A 95 3.45 4.95 5.94
N CYS A 96 4.08 5.55 6.95
CA CYS A 96 4.76 6.84 6.83
C CYS A 96 5.80 7.04 7.95
N ALA A 97 6.63 8.09 7.84
CA ALA A 97 7.66 8.41 8.83
C ALA A 97 7.10 8.61 10.25
N ARG A 98 5.91 9.21 10.38
CA ARG A 98 5.26 9.42 11.69
C ARG A 98 4.85 8.09 12.32
N TRP A 99 4.20 7.22 11.55
CA TRP A 99 3.77 5.90 12.04
C TRP A 99 4.96 5.03 12.42
N ARG A 100 6.02 5.06 11.62
CA ARG A 100 7.28 4.39 11.93
C ARG A 100 7.85 4.83 13.27
N ARG A 101 7.93 6.14 13.54
CA ARG A 101 8.45 6.65 14.81
C ARG A 101 7.64 6.15 16.00
N ILE A 102 6.32 6.18 15.90
CA ILE A 102 5.42 5.72 16.96
C ILE A 102 5.55 4.20 17.16
N ALA A 103 5.52 3.42 16.07
CA ALA A 103 5.70 1.97 16.14
C ALA A 103 7.04 1.58 16.78
N LEU A 104 8.14 2.28 16.45
CA LEU A 104 9.45 2.04 17.08
C LEU A 104 9.51 2.45 18.56
N SER A 105 8.64 3.35 19.01
CA SER A 105 8.52 3.71 20.43
C SER A 105 7.65 2.74 21.25
N LEU A 106 7.10 1.70 20.61
CA LEU A 106 6.26 0.68 21.23
C LEU A 106 6.94 -0.69 21.14
N PRO A 107 7.87 -1.04 22.05
CA PRO A 107 8.58 -2.32 21.97
C PRO A 107 7.65 -3.54 22.05
N ALA A 108 6.52 -3.43 22.76
CA ALA A 108 5.53 -4.49 22.93
C ALA A 108 4.96 -5.02 21.61
N ILE A 109 4.67 -4.16 20.64
CA ILE A 109 4.13 -4.64 19.35
C ILE A 109 5.15 -5.44 18.53
N TRP A 110 6.45 -5.32 18.86
CA TRP A 110 7.53 -6.09 18.24
C TRP A 110 7.88 -7.37 19.00
N SER A 111 7.45 -7.52 20.26
CA SER A 111 7.69 -8.72 21.07
C SER A 111 6.63 -9.80 20.86
N ARG A 112 5.45 -9.44 20.35
CA ARG A 112 4.34 -10.33 20.02
C ARG A 112 4.58 -11.11 18.73
N ILE A 113 5.29 -12.23 18.84
CA ILE A 113 5.81 -13.01 17.71
C ILE A 113 5.26 -14.44 17.79
N CYS A 114 4.66 -14.93 16.70
CA CYS A 114 4.19 -16.30 16.58
C CYS A 114 4.91 -17.04 15.46
N LEU A 115 5.73 -18.03 15.83
CA LEU A 115 6.41 -18.90 14.87
C LEU A 115 5.52 -20.11 14.55
N LEU A 116 5.04 -20.19 13.31
CA LEU A 116 4.25 -21.31 12.82
C LEU A 116 5.19 -22.36 12.23
N TRP A 117 5.32 -23.48 12.94
CA TRP A 117 6.02 -24.68 12.49
C TRP A 117 5.02 -25.68 11.92
N ASP A 118 5.17 -26.10 10.66
CA ASP A 118 4.30 -27.14 10.11
C ASP A 118 5.04 -28.49 10.03
N VAL A 119 4.59 -29.39 10.90
CA VAL A 119 5.16 -30.72 11.20
C VAL A 119 5.10 -31.68 10.01
N LYS A 120 4.32 -31.41 8.96
CA LYS A 120 4.20 -32.32 7.81
C LYS A 120 5.46 -32.43 6.94
N ALA A 121 6.47 -31.58 7.16
CA ALA A 121 7.76 -31.64 6.48
C ALA A 121 8.67 -32.79 6.97
N GLY A 122 8.34 -33.46 8.08
CA GLY A 122 9.18 -34.52 8.65
C GLY A 122 9.10 -35.90 7.97
N ARG A 123 8.37 -36.06 6.85
CA ARG A 123 8.17 -37.38 6.20
C ARG A 123 8.45 -37.46 4.70
N ALA A 124 9.11 -36.46 4.11
CA ALA A 124 9.69 -36.61 2.78
C ALA A 124 10.78 -35.54 2.58
N TYR A 125 11.89 -35.98 1.97
CA TYR A 125 13.00 -35.23 1.39
C TYR A 125 14.35 -35.23 2.17
N PRO A 126 15.45 -35.52 1.43
CA PRO A 126 16.81 -35.49 1.97
C PRO A 126 17.25 -34.04 2.24
N GLU A 127 18.26 -33.89 3.09
CA GLU A 127 18.79 -32.64 3.65
C GLU A 127 18.56 -31.38 2.79
N PRO A 128 17.90 -30.35 3.32
CA PRO A 128 17.82 -29.08 2.61
C PRO A 128 19.16 -28.35 2.78
N GLU A 129 19.73 -27.92 1.65
CA GLU A 129 20.57 -26.74 1.61
C GLU A 129 19.89 -25.66 2.45
N TYR A 130 20.57 -25.23 3.51
CA TYR A 130 20.10 -24.23 4.45
C TYR A 130 20.11 -22.86 3.76
N GLU A 131 19.24 -22.68 2.76
CA GLU A 131 19.00 -21.40 2.14
C GLU A 131 18.44 -20.51 3.24
N LYS A 132 19.25 -19.53 3.60
CA LYS A 132 19.02 -18.55 4.67
C LYS A 132 17.72 -17.81 4.37
N SER A 133 16.59 -18.41 4.74
CA SER A 133 15.35 -17.68 4.90
C SER A 133 15.62 -16.71 6.03
N HIS A 134 16.10 -15.52 5.67
CA HIS A 134 16.31 -14.40 6.57
C HIS A 134 14.94 -13.97 7.02
N PHE A 135 14.46 -14.70 8.02
CA PHE A 135 13.27 -14.39 8.73
C PHE A 135 13.44 -12.98 9.30
N PRO A 136 12.50 -12.02 9.13
CA PRO A 136 12.63 -10.69 9.70
C PRO A 136 12.64 -10.68 11.23
N THR A 137 12.73 -11.83 11.90
CA THR A 137 12.80 -12.01 13.36
C THR A 137 13.92 -11.17 13.94
N THR A 138 15.07 -11.05 13.27
CA THR A 138 16.15 -10.16 13.74
C THR A 138 15.66 -8.72 13.92
N ILE A 139 14.85 -8.20 12.99
CA ILE A 139 14.27 -6.85 13.09
C ILE A 139 13.31 -6.76 14.28
N PHE A 140 12.50 -7.79 14.50
CA PHE A 140 11.55 -7.83 15.61
C PHE A 140 12.25 -7.90 16.96
N LEU A 141 13.21 -8.81 17.12
CA LEU A 141 14.03 -8.95 18.32
C LEU A 141 14.84 -7.68 18.61
N THR A 142 15.35 -7.00 17.58
CA THR A 142 16.06 -5.72 17.77
C THR A 142 15.10 -4.63 18.26
N ARG A 143 13.86 -4.63 17.77
CA ARG A 143 12.87 -3.58 18.07
C ARG A 143 12.04 -3.86 19.34
N SER A 144 12.00 -5.10 19.82
CA SER A 144 11.40 -5.46 21.11
C SER A 144 12.23 -4.97 22.30
N LEU A 145 13.50 -4.59 22.08
CA LEU A 145 14.41 -4.10 23.13
C LEU A 145 14.44 -5.07 24.34
N ALA A 146 14.29 -4.55 25.55
CA ALA A 146 14.23 -5.34 26.79
C ALA A 146 12.79 -5.81 27.14
N HIS A 147 11.82 -5.63 26.24
CA HIS A 147 10.45 -6.06 26.49
C HIS A 147 10.35 -7.59 26.43
N PRO A 148 9.67 -8.24 27.38
CA PRO A 148 9.48 -9.69 27.35
C PRO A 148 8.81 -10.13 26.06
N LEU A 149 9.21 -11.30 25.55
CA LEU A 149 8.50 -11.94 24.44
C LEU A 149 7.17 -12.47 24.98
N ASP A 150 6.07 -12.06 24.35
CA ASP A 150 4.75 -12.61 24.62
C ASP A 150 4.70 -13.98 23.91
N VAL A 151 4.83 -15.05 24.70
CA VAL A 151 4.83 -16.46 24.25
C VAL A 151 3.50 -17.12 24.58
#